data_AF-A0A958Q6X3-F1
#
_entry.id   AF-A0A958Q6X3-F1
#
_cell.length_a   1.000
_cell.length_b   1.000
_cell.length_c   1.000
_cell.angle_alpha   90.00
_cell.angle_beta   90.00
_cell.angle_gamma   90.00
#
_symmetry.space_group_name_H-M   'P 1'
#
loop_
_entity.id
_entity.type
_entity.pdbx_description
1 polymer ?
#
loop_
_entity_poly.entity_id
_entity_poly.type
_entity_poly.pdbx_seq_one_letter_code
_entity_poly.pdbx_strand_id
1 'polypeptide(L)'
;QYQTLLTELSALIPEDRMSRPGHLNYIISLLLDKVYGGQMRYADHNEVMGMLTGVQLEFYRRKTAPYEDEKITEEGDLTEL
;
A
#
# COMPACT_ATOMS: atom_id res chain seq x y z
N GLN A 1 12.58 13.09 -7.67
CA GLN A 1 12.15 12.99 -9.08
C GLN A 1 10.65 12.68 -9.21
N TYR A 2 10.11 11.71 -8.47
CA TYR A 2 8.71 11.27 -8.64
C TYR A 2 7.62 12.19 -8.05
N GLN A 3 7.98 13.20 -7.25
CA GLN A 3 7.02 13.96 -6.44
C GLN A 3 5.95 14.68 -7.27
N THR A 4 6.32 15.33 -8.37
CA THR A 4 5.36 16.05 -9.23
C THR A 4 4.33 15.10 -9.85
N LEU A 5 4.80 13.97 -10.41
CA LEU A 5 3.92 12.94 -10.98
C LEU A 5 3.01 12.31 -9.92
N LEU A 6 3.53 12.09 -8.71
CA LEU A 6 2.73 11.56 -7.61
C LEU A 6 1.64 12.55 -7.18
N THR A 7 1.94 13.85 -7.19
CA THR A 7 0.94 14.89 -6.92
C THR A 7 -0.18 14.83 -7.96
N GLU A 8 0.15 14.81 -9.24
CA GLU A 8 -0.83 14.71 -10.33
C GLU A 8 -1.66 13.42 -10.25
N LEU A 9 -1.01 12.27 -10.07
CA LEU A 9 -1.67 10.97 -9.96
C LEU A 9 -2.58 10.88 -8.73
N SER A 10 -2.15 11.44 -7.59
CA SER A 10 -2.95 11.46 -6.37
C SER A 10 -4.23 12.28 -6.52
N ALA A 11 -4.20 13.34 -7.32
CA ALA A 11 -5.37 14.17 -7.59
C ALA A 11 -6.45 13.44 -8.42
N LEU A 12 -6.10 12.32 -9.07
CA LEU A 12 -7.04 11.48 -9.81
C LEU A 12 -7.70 10.40 -8.94
N ILE A 13 -7.23 10.19 -7.71
CA ILE A 13 -7.76 9.18 -6.80
C ILE A 13 -8.97 9.78 -6.07
N PRO A 14 -10.15 9.14 -6.12
CA PRO A 14 -11.33 9.64 -5.40
C PRO A 14 -11.08 9.76 -3.89
N GLU A 15 -11.62 10.80 -3.28
CA GLU A 15 -11.59 10.96 -1.81
C GLU A 15 -12.51 9.95 -1.10
N ASP A 16 -13.51 9.42 -1.82
CA ASP A 16 -14.43 8.42 -1.30
C ASP A 16 -13.68 7.17 -0.81
N ARG A 17 -13.90 6.83 0.46
CA ARG A 17 -13.18 5.74 1.14
C ARG A 17 -13.53 4.37 0.57
N MET A 18 -14.71 4.21 -0.02
CA MET A 18 -15.18 2.93 -0.56
C MET A 18 -14.58 2.61 -1.92
N SER A 19 -14.38 3.61 -2.77
CA SER A 19 -13.79 3.46 -4.11
C SER A 19 -12.26 3.52 -4.12
N ARG A 20 -11.66 4.31 -3.23
CA ARG A 20 -10.20 4.54 -3.17
C ARG A 20 -9.33 3.27 -3.18
N PRO A 21 -9.65 2.17 -2.46
CA PRO A 21 -8.85 0.94 -2.52
C PRO A 21 -8.77 0.33 -3.91
N GLY A 22 -9.88 0.33 -4.66
CA GLY A 22 -9.93 -0.23 -6.01
C GLY A 22 -9.07 0.56 -7.00
N HIS A 23 -9.11 1.90 -6.92
CA HIS A 23 -8.27 2.77 -7.74
C HIS A 23 -6.78 2.57 -7.45
N LEU A 24 -6.39 2.53 -6.17
CA LEU A 24 -5.01 2.28 -5.77
C LEU A 24 -4.51 0.92 -6.27
N ASN A 25 -5.31 -0.14 -6.11
CA ASN A 25 -4.96 -1.47 -6.58
C ASN A 25 -4.77 -1.50 -8.12
N TYR A 26 -5.65 -0.84 -8.87
CA TYR A 26 -5.54 -0.75 -10.32
C TYR A 26 -4.29 0.01 -10.76
N ILE A 27 -4.01 1.17 -10.14
CA ILE A 27 -2.82 1.99 -10.44
C ILE A 27 -1.53 1.21 -10.17
N ILE A 28 -1.44 0.51 -9.03
CA ILE A 28 -0.27 -0.30 -8.69
C ILE A 28 -0.12 -1.45 -9.69
N SER A 29 -1.22 -2.12 -10.06
CA SER A 29 -1.21 -3.19 -11.07
C SER A 29 -0.71 -2.70 -12.42
N LEU A 30 -1.18 -1.53 -12.88
CA LEU A 30 -0.69 -0.90 -14.11
C LEU A 30 0.80 -0.55 -14.03
N LEU A 31 1.27 -0.04 -12.89
CA LEU A 31 2.68 0.27 -12.70
C LEU A 31 3.54 -0.99 -12.80
N LEU A 32 3.12 -2.08 -12.15
CA LEU A 32 3.82 -3.36 -12.20
C LEU A 32 3.85 -3.92 -13.63
N ASP A 33 2.72 -3.91 -14.35
CA ASP A 33 2.66 -4.32 -15.75
C ASP A 33 3.58 -3.48 -16.64
N LYS A 34 3.66 -2.16 -16.43
CA LYS A 34 4.56 -1.29 -17.19
C LYS A 34 6.04 -1.52 -16.91
N VAL A 35 6.40 -1.89 -15.69
CA VAL A 35 7.80 -2.10 -15.28
C VAL A 35 8.28 -3.50 -15.66
N TYR A 36 7.50 -4.53 -15.38
CA TYR A 36 7.90 -5.93 -15.56
C TYR A 36 7.45 -6.51 -16.91
N GLY A 37 6.42 -5.95 -17.55
CA GLY A 37 5.97 -6.31 -18.89
C GLY A 37 5.31 -7.69 -19.01
N GLY A 38 5.03 -8.10 -20.25
CA GLY A 38 4.24 -9.30 -20.55
C GLY A 38 4.98 -10.64 -20.49
N GLN A 39 6.29 -10.67 -20.23
CA GLN A 39 7.07 -11.91 -20.14
C GLN A 39 7.83 -12.01 -18.81
N MET A 40 7.09 -11.90 -17.70
CA MET A 40 7.64 -12.13 -16.37
C MET A 40 8.08 -13.58 -16.19
N ARG A 41 9.27 -13.78 -15.62
CA ARG A 41 9.76 -15.06 -15.13
C ARG A 41 9.40 -15.23 -13.67
N TYR A 42 9.54 -16.45 -13.15
CA TYR A 42 9.27 -16.75 -11.75
C TYR A 42 10.07 -15.88 -10.77
N ALA A 43 11.32 -15.54 -11.10
CA ALA A 43 12.14 -14.65 -10.30
C ALA A 43 11.51 -13.25 -10.16
N ASP A 44 10.96 -12.71 -11.25
CA ASP A 44 10.31 -11.40 -11.25
C ASP A 44 9.03 -11.41 -10.41
N HIS A 45 8.28 -12.51 -10.45
CA HIS A 45 7.10 -12.69 -9.59
C HIS A 45 7.50 -12.70 -8.11
N ASN A 46 8.53 -13.45 -7.75
CA ASN A 46 9.03 -13.50 -6.37
C ASN A 46 9.54 -12.13 -5.91
N GLU A 47 10.19 -11.38 -6.79
CA GLU A 47 10.65 -10.02 -6.51
C GLU A 47 9.47 -9.10 -6.22
N VAL A 48 8.44 -9.06 -7.10
CA VAL A 48 7.24 -8.24 -6.90
C VAL A 48 6.54 -8.59 -5.60
N MET A 49 6.34 -9.89 -5.34
CA MET A 49 5.68 -10.34 -4.11
C MET A 49 6.47 -9.93 -2.87
N GLY A 50 7.80 -10.15 -2.85
CA GLY A 50 8.65 -9.76 -1.74
C GLY A 50 8.67 -8.25 -1.51
N MET A 51 8.75 -7.46 -2.58
CA MET A 51 8.73 -5.99 -2.52
C MET A 51 7.40 -5.47 -1.98
N LEU A 52 6.25 -5.96 -2.46
CA LEU A 52 4.93 -5.54 -1.99
C LEU A 52 4.71 -5.92 -0.51
N THR A 53 5.16 -7.12 -0.09
CA THR A 53 5.16 -7.48 1.33
C THR A 53 6.02 -6.52 2.15
N GLY A 54 7.19 -6.12 1.65
CA GLY A 54 8.02 -5.11 2.29
C GLY A 54 7.30 -3.76 2.47
N VAL A 55 6.60 -3.29 1.43
CA VAL A 55 5.79 -2.06 1.49
C VAL A 55 4.69 -2.16 2.54
N GLN A 56 3.97 -3.29 2.58
CA GLN A 56 2.92 -3.52 3.57
C GLN A 56 3.48 -3.50 5.01
N LEU A 57 4.59 -4.21 5.26
CA LEU A 57 5.21 -4.28 6.58
C LEU A 57 5.70 -2.90 7.04
N GLU A 58 6.28 -2.11 6.14
CA GLU A 58 6.75 -0.77 6.47
C GLU A 58 5.59 0.20 6.74
N PHE A 59 4.47 0.06 6.01
CA PHE A 59 3.24 0.80 6.29
C PHE A 59 2.70 0.42 7.67
N TYR A 60 2.58 -0.87 7.97
CA TYR A 60 2.12 -1.35 9.26
C TYR A 60 2.98 -0.76 10.39
N ARG A 61 4.30 -0.93 10.32
CA ARG A 61 5.25 -0.46 11.33
C ARG A 61 5.19 1.05 11.57
N ARG A 62 5.04 1.86 10.51
CA ARG A 62 5.10 3.34 10.62
C ARG A 62 3.76 4.02 10.79
N LYS A 63 2.65 3.37 10.43
CA LYS A 63 1.32 3.98 10.37
C LYS A 63 0.31 3.23 11.21
N THR A 64 0.19 1.92 11.01
CA THR A 64 -0.81 1.12 11.72
C THR A 64 -0.44 0.92 13.18
N ALA A 65 0.79 0.47 13.48
CA ALA A 65 1.20 0.17 14.85
C ALA A 65 1.08 1.40 15.78
N PRO A 66 1.53 2.63 15.42
CA PRO A 66 1.33 3.80 16.27
C PRO A 66 -0.15 4.16 16.49
N TYR A 67 -1.01 3.91 15.50
CA TYR A 67 -2.45 4.11 15.63
C TYR A 67 -3.09 3.05 16.55
N GLU A 68 -2.60 1.81 16.49
CA GLU A 68 -3.03 0.74 17.40
C GLU A 68 -2.59 1.05 18.84
N ASP A 69 -1.37 1.55 19.05
CA ASP A 69 -0.89 2.01 20.36
C ASP A 69 -1.80 3.11 20.94
N GLU A 70 -2.20 4.08 20.12
CA GLU A 70 -3.16 5.12 20.51
C GLU A 70 -4.51 4.49 20.91
N LYS A 71 -5.02 3.55 20.11
CA LYS A 71 -6.30 2.89 20.36
C LYS A 71 -6.29 2.03 21.62
N ILE A 72 -5.18 1.40 21.96
CA ILE A 72 -5.02 0.68 23.23
C ILE A 72 -5.22 1.65 24.41
N THR A 73 -4.71 2.88 24.34
CA THR A 73 -4.90 3.85 25.42
C THR A 73 -6.34 4.37 25.53
N GLU A 74 -7.08 4.42 24.42
CA GLU A 74 -8.45 4.94 24.36
C GLU A 74 -9.51 3.88 24.67
N GLU A 75 -9.31 2.65 24.18
CA GLU A 75 -10.33 1.60 24.12
C GLU A 75 -9.96 0.35 24.95
N GLY A 76 -8.73 0.29 25.50
CA GLY A 76 -8.19 -0.84 26.24
C GLY A 76 -7.42 -1.82 25.33
N ASP A 77 -6.54 -2.63 25.93
CA ASP A 77 -5.79 -3.63 25.19
C ASP A 77 -6.63 -4.89 24.94
N LEU A 78 -6.41 -5.57 23.81
CA LEU A 78 -6.97 -6.88 23.52
C LEU A 78 -6.56 -7.94 24.56
N THR A 79 -5.42 -7.76 25.22
CA THR A 79 -4.95 -8.65 26.29
C THR A 79 -5.74 -8.52 27.58
N GLU A 80 -6.60 -7.50 27.69
CA GLU A 80 -7.46 -7.23 28.83
C GLU A 80 -8.91 -7.73 28.63
N LEU A 81 -9.22 -8.32 27.46
CA LEU A 81 -10.46 -9.04 27.15
C LEU A 81 -10.46 -10.47 27.72
#